data_AF-A0A3D5WP56-F1
#
_entry.id   AF-A0A3D5WP56-F1
#
_cell.length_a   1.000
_cell.length_b   1.000
_cell.length_c   1.000
_cell.angle_alpha   90.00
_cell.angle_beta   90.00
_cell.angle_gamma   90.00
#
_symmetry.space_group_name_H-M   'P 1'
#
loop_
_entity.id
_entity.type
_entity.pdbx_description
1 polymer ?
#
loop_
_entity_poly.entity_id
_entity_poly.type
_entity_poly.pdbx_seq_one_letter_code
_entity_poly.pdbx_strand_id
1 'polypeptide(L)' 'LNMTQSAISHQLRILKQSQLVKSRRDGKSVFYSLADDHVYRIINQGFEHIKE' A
#
# COMPACT_ATOMS: atom_id res chain seq x y z
N LEU A 1 4.91 4.90 -12.87
CA LEU A 1 5.03 3.43 -12.73
C LEU A 1 4.61 2.81 -14.07
N ASN A 2 5.55 2.50 -14.96
CA ASN A 2 5.27 1.81 -16.24
C ASN A 2 4.98 0.33 -15.99
N MET A 3 3.90 0.04 -15.27
CA MET A 3 3.51 -1.31 -14.87
C MET A 3 2.10 -1.61 -15.35
N THR A 4 1.84 -2.87 -15.67
CA THR A 4 0.49 -3.31 -16.03
C THR A 4 -0.43 -3.28 -14.82
N GLN A 5 -1.71 -3.06 -15.06
CA GLN A 5 -2.74 -3.08 -14.00
C GLN A 5 -2.75 -4.41 -13.23
N SER A 6 -2.47 -5.53 -13.90
CA SER A 6 -2.38 -6.85 -13.28
C SER A 6 -1.21 -6.96 -12.31
N ALA A 7 -0.03 -6.43 -12.67
CA ALA A 7 1.14 -6.42 -11.79
C ALA A 7 0.87 -5.58 -10.51
N ILE A 8 0.27 -4.41 -10.66
CA ILE A 8 -0.11 -3.55 -9.53
C ILE A 8 -1.14 -4.27 -8.64
N SER A 9 -2.16 -4.90 -9.23
CA SER A 9 -3.18 -5.64 -8.49
C SER A 9 -2.60 -6.81 -7.70
N HIS A 10 -1.62 -7.51 -8.28
CA HIS A 10 -0.92 -8.60 -7.60
C HIS A 10 -0.12 -8.09 -6.39
N GLN A 11 0.63 -6.99 -6.55
CA GLN A 11 1.37 -6.37 -5.45
C GLN A 11 0.44 -5.87 -4.34
N LEU A 12 -0.66 -5.20 -4.69
CA LEU A 12 -1.66 -4.75 -3.72
C LEU A 12 -2.30 -5.92 -2.96
N ARG A 13 -2.48 -7.08 -3.61
CA ARG A 13 -2.97 -8.29 -2.95
C ARG A 13 -1.97 -8.79 -1.90
N ILE A 14 -0.68 -8.84 -2.22
CA ILE A 14 0.37 -9.25 -1.28
C ILE A 14 0.39 -8.30 -0.08
N LEU A 15 0.42 -6.99 -0.33
CA LEU A 15 0.43 -5.98 0.74
C LEU A 15 -0.81 -6.07 1.63
N LYS A 16 -1.98 -6.37 1.05
CA LYS A 16 -3.22 -6.58 1.81
C LYS A 16 -3.16 -7.84 2.67
N GLN A 17 -2.58 -8.93 2.15
CA GLN A 17 -2.38 -10.16 2.93
C GLN A 17 -1.44 -9.93 4.11
N SER A 18 -0.38 -9.14 3.91
CA SER A 18 0.56 -8.73 4.95
C SER A 18 0.03 -7.66 5.92
N GLN A 19 -1.26 -7.28 5.83
CA GLN A 19 -1.89 -6.25 6.68
C GLN A 19 -1.22 -4.86 6.60
N LEU A 20 -0.51 -4.55 5.51
CA LEU A 20 0.12 -3.23 5.32
C LEU A 20 -0.84 -2.23 4.68
N VAL A 21 -1.80 -2.71 3.90
CA VAL A 21 -2.82 -1.88 3.25
C VAL A 21 -4.22 -2.44 3.47
N LYS A 22 -5.20 -1.53 3.52
CA LYS A 22 -6.62 -1.84 3.51
C LYS A 22 -7.26 -1.36 2.22
N SER A 23 -8.36 -2.00 1.85
CA SER A 23 -9.13 -1.67 0.65
C SER A 23 -10.56 -1.31 1.01
N ARG A 24 -11.09 -0.23 0.43
CA ARG A 24 -12.51 0.12 0.46
C ARG A 24 -13.06 0.03 -0.95
N ARG A 25 -14.24 -0.57 -1.11
CA ARG A 25 -14.97 -0.58 -2.37
C ARG A 25 -15.99 0.54 -2.38
N ASP A 26 -16.06 1.25 -3.50
CA ASP A 26 -17.07 2.27 -3.76
C ASP A 26 -17.60 2.08 -5.19
N GLY A 27 -18.79 1.51 -5.29
CA GLY A 27 -19.36 1.02 -6.54
C GLY A 27 -18.44 0.04 -7.30
N LYS A 28 -18.01 0.45 -8.49
CA LYS A 28 -17.11 -0.33 -9.37
C LYS A 28 -15.63 -0.12 -9.06
N SER A 29 -15.29 0.86 -8.22
CA SER A 29 -13.91 1.23 -7.90
C SER A 29 -13.46 0.63 -6.56
N VAL A 30 -12.18 0.28 -6.47
CA VAL A 30 -11.54 -0.18 -5.23
C VAL A 30 -10.42 0.80 -4.90
N PHE A 31 -10.50 1.41 -3.72
CA PHE A 31 -9.53 2.34 -3.19
C PHE A 31 -8.67 1.64 -2.15
N TYR A 32 -7.36 1.86 -2.20
CA TYR A 32 -6.40 1.32 -1.24
C TYR A 32 -5.84 2.44 -0.36
N SER A 33 -5.55 2.13 0.89
CA SER A 33 -4.91 3.03 1.86
C SER A 33 -4.03 2.22 2.81
N LEU A 34 -3.13 2.88 3.54
CA LEU A 34 -2.36 2.21 4.59
C LEU A 34 -3.30 1.65 5.66
N ALA A 35 -2.93 0.51 6.25
CA ALA A 35 -3.76 -0.16 7.24
C ALA A 35 -4.06 0.75 8.44
N ASP A 36 -3.03 1.39 8.99
CA ASP A 36 -3.11 2.29 10.14
C ASP A 36 -1.95 3.31 10.15
N ASP A 37 -1.95 4.16 11.18
CA ASP A 37 -0.91 5.16 11.44
C ASP A 37 0.45 4.53 11.78
N HIS A 38 0.48 3.34 12.38
CA HIS A 38 1.72 2.65 12.74
C HIS A 38 2.50 2.24 11.48
N VAL A 39 1.83 1.69 10.47
CA VAL A 39 2.43 1.38 9.16
C VAL A 39 3.00 2.65 8.51
N TYR A 40 2.26 3.76 8.57
CA TYR A 40 2.73 5.05 8.06
C TYR A 40 4.03 5.48 8.75
N ARG A 41 4.08 5.44 10.07
CA ARG A 41 5.25 5.84 10.86
C ARG A 41 6.48 5.00 10.55
N ILE A 42 6.34 3.68 10.40
CA ILE A 42 7.46 2.79 10.06
C ILE A 42 8.02 3.14 8.67
N ILE A 43 7.15 3.30 7.67
CA ILE A 43 7.57 3.65 6.32
C ILE A 43 8.27 5.01 6.32
N ASN A 44 7.71 5.99 7.03
CA ASN A 44 8.29 7.32 7.13
C ASN A 44 9.67 7.27 7.81
N GLN A 45 9.83 6.53 8.89
CA GLN A 45 11.11 6.36 9.57
C GLN A 45 12.16 5.69 8.67
N GLY A 46 11.78 4.63 7.95
CA GLY A 46 12.67 4.00 6.97
C GLY A 46 13.06 4.93 5.83
N PHE A 47 12.12 5.77 5.39
CA PHE A 47 12.37 6.76 4.33
C PHE A 47 13.32 7.87 4.78
N GLU A 48 13.15 8.38 6.01
CA GLU A 48 14.08 9.36 6.58
C GLU A 48 15.48 8.77 6.76
N HIS A 49 15.60 7.52 7.22
CA HIS A 49 16.90 6.85 7.36
C HIS A 49 17.66 6.68 6.02
N ILE A 50 16.95 6.46 4.90
CA ILE A 50 17.59 6.35 3.58
C ILE A 50 18.16 7.70 3.09
N LYS A 51 17.67 8.82 3.63
CA LYS A 51 18.14 10.16 3.26
C LYS A 51 19.29 10.68 4.11
N GLU A 52 19.60 10.01 5.22
CA GLU A 52 20.83 10.25 6.00
C GLU A 52 22.06 9.79 5.21
#